data_AF-A0A2A5M5E2-F1
#
_entry.id   AF-A0A2A5M5E2-F1
#
_cell.length_a   1.000
_cell.length_b   1.000
_cell.length_c   1.000
_cell.angle_alpha   90.00
_cell.angle_beta   90.00
_cell.angle_gamma   90.00
#
_symmetry.space_group_name_H-M   'P 1'
#
loop_
_entity.id
_entity.type
_entity.pdbx_description
1 polymer ?
#
loop_
_entity_poly.entity_id
_entity_poly.type
_entity_poly.pdbx_seq_one_letter_code
_entity_poly.pdbx_strand_id
1 'polypeptide(L)'
;QAYMVHFLLGKQAKPGSGAFSLTGQPSACGTAREVGTFSHRLPADMVVANPKHREISEKIWKVPAKTINPKPGSPYLNIMRDLEDGKIKFAWVQV
;
A
#
# COMPACT_ATOMS: atom_id res chain seq x y z
N GLN A 1 5.70 -7.57 -17.98
CA GLN A 1 5.97 -7.68 -19.43
C GLN A 1 5.56 -6.43 -20.21
N ALA A 2 4.37 -5.86 -20.01
CA ALA A 2 3.92 -4.67 -20.77
C ALA A 2 4.90 -3.47 -20.71
N TYR A 3 5.43 -3.12 -19.54
CA TYR A 3 6.39 -2.00 -19.40
C TYR A 3 7.69 -2.19 -20.21
N MET A 4 8.14 -3.43 -20.43
CA MET A 4 9.40 -3.69 -21.12
C MET A 4 9.36 -3.25 -22.60
N VAL A 5 8.22 -3.46 -23.28
CA VAL A 5 8.03 -3.02 -24.67
C VAL A 5 8.14 -1.50 -24.78
N HIS A 6 7.53 -0.78 -23.82
CA HIS A 6 7.61 0.68 -23.77
C HIS A 6 9.03 1.17 -23.52
N PHE A 7 9.78 0.53 -22.62
CA PHE A 7 11.17 0.90 -22.35
C PHE A 7 12.12 0.58 -23.50
N LEU A 8 12.00 -0.60 -24.13
CA LEU A 8 12.83 -0.99 -25.28
C LEU A 8 12.69 -0.04 -26.47
N LEU A 9 11.48 0.50 -26.68
CA LEU A 9 11.19 1.44 -27.76
C LEU A 9 11.35 2.91 -27.35
N GLY A 10 11.73 3.21 -26.11
CA GLY A 10 11.80 4.58 -25.58
C GLY A 10 10.46 5.33 -25.57
N LYS A 11 9.34 4.59 -25.54
CA LYS A 11 7.96 5.10 -25.57
C LYS A 11 7.40 5.26 -24.15
N GLN A 12 7.98 6.20 -23.39
CA GLN A 12 7.59 6.49 -22.01
C GLN A 12 7.73 7.98 -21.70
N ALA A 13 6.86 8.49 -20.82
CA ALA A 13 6.94 9.85 -20.25
C ALA A 13 6.96 10.99 -21.27
N LYS A 14 6.33 10.78 -22.44
CA LYS A 14 6.07 11.82 -23.43
C LYS A 14 4.55 11.96 -23.64
N PRO A 15 4.03 13.16 -23.92
CA PRO A 15 2.61 13.33 -24.26
C PRO A 15 2.18 12.35 -25.36
N GLY A 16 1.14 11.55 -25.11
CA GLY A 16 0.65 10.52 -26.04
C GLY A 16 1.51 9.26 -26.16
N SER A 17 2.59 9.10 -25.37
CA SER A 17 3.47 7.93 -25.44
C SER A 17 3.90 7.44 -24.06
N GLY A 18 3.27 6.36 -23.60
CA GLY A 18 3.60 5.71 -22.34
C GLY A 18 2.74 4.50 -22.03
N ALA A 19 3.19 3.70 -21.07
CA ALA A 19 2.34 2.69 -20.44
C ALA A 19 1.34 3.36 -19.50
N PHE A 20 0.05 3.02 -19.62
CA PHE A 20 -1.00 3.59 -18.78
C PHE A 20 -1.83 2.49 -18.12
N SER A 21 -1.72 2.38 -16.80
CA SER A 21 -2.51 1.44 -16.00
C SER A 21 -3.84 2.08 -15.62
N LEU A 22 -4.93 1.61 -16.21
CA LEU A 22 -6.28 2.06 -15.87
C LEU A 22 -6.67 1.54 -14.49
N THR A 23 -7.19 2.43 -13.64
CA THR A 23 -7.69 2.09 -12.31
C THR A 23 -9.21 2.16 -12.33
N GLY A 24 -9.88 1.12 -11.82
CA GLY A 24 -11.34 1.01 -11.90
C GLY A 24 -12.08 1.82 -10.85
N GLN A 25 -11.85 1.54 -9.56
CA GLN A 25 -12.54 2.24 -8.48
C GLN A 25 -12.14 3.73 -8.42
N PRO A 26 -13.08 4.63 -8.06
CA PRO A 26 -12.91 6.08 -8.17
C PRO A 26 -11.74 6.62 -7.33
N SER A 27 -11.46 6.02 -6.18
CA SER A 27 -10.35 6.43 -5.30
C SER A 27 -9.41 5.29 -4.92
N ALA A 28 -9.26 4.29 -5.80
CA ALA A 28 -8.23 3.27 -5.57
C ALA A 28 -6.81 3.87 -5.67
N CYS A 29 -6.59 4.90 -6.49
CA CYS A 29 -5.33 5.67 -6.47
C CYS A 29 -5.21 6.51 -5.19
N GLY A 30 -6.09 7.50 -5.03
CA GLY A 30 -6.00 8.50 -3.95
C GLY A 30 -6.13 7.93 -2.55
N THR A 31 -7.18 7.16 -2.27
CA THR A 31 -7.39 6.63 -0.93
C THR A 31 -6.54 5.38 -0.72
N ALA A 32 -6.73 4.33 -1.51
CA ALA A 32 -6.10 3.07 -1.17
C ALA A 32 -4.58 3.11 -1.35
N ARG A 33 -4.08 3.52 -2.52
CA ARG A 33 -2.65 3.44 -2.89
C ARG A 33 -1.81 4.57 -2.31
N GLU A 34 -2.29 5.81 -2.38
CA GLU A 34 -1.54 6.99 -1.95
C GLU A 34 -1.59 7.18 -0.42
N VAL A 35 -2.75 7.08 0.23
CA VAL A 35 -2.81 7.05 1.71
C VAL A 35 -2.24 5.74 2.26
N GLY A 36 -2.25 4.66 1.47
CA GLY A 36 -1.60 3.41 1.82
C GLY A 36 -2.42 2.54 2.75
N THR A 37 -3.71 2.35 2.46
CA THR A 37 -4.63 1.47 3.24
C THR A 37 -4.38 -0.02 2.96
N PHE A 38 -3.11 -0.42 3.03
CA PHE A 38 -2.64 -1.78 2.83
C PHE A 38 -1.86 -2.23 4.05
N SER A 39 -1.88 -3.53 4.32
CA SER A 39 -1.29 -4.10 5.54
C SER A 39 0.23 -3.90 5.69
N HIS A 40 0.92 -3.48 4.63
CA HIS A 40 2.38 -3.31 4.60
C HIS A 40 2.81 -1.85 4.40
N ARG A 41 1.86 -0.90 4.37
CA ARG A 41 2.09 0.46 3.89
C ARG A 41 1.94 1.51 4.97
N LEU A 42 2.57 2.64 4.70
CA LEU A 42 2.35 3.94 5.33
C LEU A 42 2.02 4.93 4.19
N PRO A 43 1.51 6.14 4.50
CA PRO A 43 1.17 7.13 3.48
C PRO A 43 2.35 7.50 2.56
N ALA A 44 2.05 7.97 1.34
CA ALA A 44 3.04 8.50 0.39
C ALA A 44 4.17 7.51 0.03
N ASP A 45 3.78 6.35 -0.46
CA ASP A 45 4.69 5.28 -0.86
C ASP A 45 5.56 4.63 0.22
N MET A 46 5.40 5.06 1.47
CA MET A 46 6.13 4.52 2.59
C MET A 46 5.69 3.09 2.96
N VAL A 47 6.56 2.39 3.68
CA VAL A 47 6.39 0.97 4.04
C VAL A 47 6.79 0.76 5.49
N VAL A 48 6.04 -0.08 6.20
CA VAL A 48 6.26 -0.35 7.63
C VAL A 48 7.61 -1.00 7.91
N ALA A 49 8.16 -1.75 6.94
CA ALA A 49 9.44 -2.43 7.07
C ALA A 49 10.65 -1.47 7.13
N ASN A 50 10.50 -0.23 6.63
CA ASN A 50 11.59 0.74 6.63
C ASN A 50 11.57 1.55 7.94
N PRO A 51 12.66 1.54 8.75
CA PRO A 51 12.71 2.27 10.01
C PRO A 51 12.58 3.79 9.83
N LYS A 52 13.14 4.38 8.77
CA LYS A 52 13.04 5.83 8.51
C LYS A 52 11.60 6.24 8.20
N HIS A 53 10.87 5.40 7.47
CA HIS A 53 9.47 5.65 7.15
C HIS A 53 8.61 5.67 8.41
N ARG A 54 8.82 4.71 9.31
CA ARG A 54 8.12 4.68 10.60
C ARG A 54 8.45 5.90 11.46
N GLU A 55 9.72 6.28 11.55
CA GLU A 55 10.14 7.47 12.31
C GLU A 55 9.44 8.75 11.82
N ILE A 56 9.34 8.95 10.49
CA ILE A 56 8.63 10.08 9.89
C ILE A 56 7.16 10.06 10.30
N SER A 57 6.48 8.92 10.13
CA SER A 57 5.06 8.77 10.49
C SER A 57 4.82 8.96 11.99
N GLU A 58 5.66 8.37 12.85
CA GLU A 58 5.58 8.46 14.31
C GLU A 58 5.72 9.92 14.78
N LYS A 59 6.65 10.67 14.17
CA LYS A 59 6.84 12.10 14.45
C LYS A 59 5.62 12.94 14.06
N ILE A 60 5.07 12.70 12.86
CA ILE A 60 3.88 13.43 12.38
C ILE A 60 2.67 13.12 13.26
N TRP A 61 2.47 11.86 13.62
CA TRP A 61 1.35 11.40 14.44
C TRP A 61 1.54 11.65 15.95
N LYS A 62 2.72 12.14 16.36
CA LYS A 62 3.08 12.45 17.75
C LYS A 62 2.94 11.23 18.68
N VAL A 63 3.33 10.06 18.19
CA VAL A 63 3.38 8.82 18.98
C VAL A 63 4.82 8.52 19.41
N PRO A 64 5.03 7.72 20.47
CA PRO A 64 6.37 7.32 20.89
C PRO A 64 7.15 6.62 19.76
N ALA A 65 8.47 6.69 19.84
CA ALA A 65 9.33 5.99 18.91
C ALA A 65 9.10 4.47 18.99
N LYS A 66 9.10 3.79 17.84
CA LYS A 66 8.89 2.34 17.69
C LYS A 66 7.47 1.86 18.05
N THR A 67 6.49 2.76 18.11
CA THR A 67 5.08 2.37 18.26
C THR A 67 4.55 1.64 17.01
N ILE A 68 4.99 2.01 15.80
CA ILE A 68 4.54 1.36 14.58
C ILE A 68 5.24 -0.01 14.41
N ASN A 69 4.45 -1.07 14.28
CA ASN A 69 4.95 -2.43 14.10
C ASN A 69 5.71 -2.57 12.76
N PRO A 70 6.96 -3.09 12.76
CA PRO A 70 7.72 -3.29 11.51
C PRO A 70 7.17 -4.42 10.63
N LYS A 71 6.39 -5.34 11.19
CA LYS A 71 5.90 -6.52 10.50
C LYS A 71 4.67 -6.17 9.67
N PRO A 72 4.65 -6.46 8.36
CA PRO A 72 3.45 -6.37 7.55
C PRO A 72 2.30 -7.18 8.17
N GLY A 73 1.11 -6.58 8.22
CA GLY A 73 -0.10 -7.27 8.66
C GLY A 73 -0.67 -8.22 7.60
N SER A 74 -1.74 -8.92 7.96
CA SER A 74 -2.41 -9.86 7.06
C SER A 74 -3.12 -9.12 5.90
N PRO A 75 -2.87 -9.48 4.63
CA PRO A 75 -3.70 -9.03 3.50
C PRO A 75 -5.11 -9.64 3.59
N TYR A 76 -6.07 -9.09 2.84
CA TYR A 76 -7.49 -9.44 2.96
C TYR A 76 -7.78 -10.95 2.94
N LEU A 77 -7.23 -11.70 1.98
CA LEU A 77 -7.45 -13.15 1.92
C LEU A 77 -6.88 -13.91 3.12
N ASN A 78 -5.77 -13.44 3.69
CA ASN A 78 -5.23 -14.02 4.93
C ASN A 78 -6.10 -13.64 6.12
N ILE A 79 -6.67 -12.43 6.17
CA ILE A 79 -7.64 -12.06 7.22
C ILE A 79 -8.82 -13.05 7.20
N MET A 80 -9.35 -13.38 6.01
CA MET A 80 -10.48 -14.33 5.88
C MET A 80 -10.09 -15.74 6.34
N ARG A 81 -8.90 -16.24 5.98
CA ARG A 81 -8.39 -17.54 6.43
C ARG A 81 -8.13 -17.56 7.94
N ASP A 82 -7.54 -16.51 8.48
CA ASP A 82 -7.25 -16.40 9.91
C ASP A 82 -8.52 -16.23 10.75
N LEU A 83 -9.60 -15.67 10.19
CA LEU A 83 -10.92 -15.67 10.81
C LEU A 83 -11.48 -17.11 10.90
N GLU A 84 -11.39 -17.88 9.81
CA GLU A 84 -11.82 -19.28 9.76
C GLU A 84 -11.04 -20.16 10.75
N ASP A 85 -9.71 -20.01 10.80
CA ASP A 85 -8.82 -20.69 11.75
C ASP A 85 -9.00 -20.18 13.21
N GLY A 86 -9.78 -19.13 13.41
CA GLY A 86 -9.95 -18.48 14.72
C GLY A 86 -8.68 -17.82 15.25
N LYS A 87 -7.71 -17.45 14.41
CA LYS A 87 -6.54 -16.64 14.79
C LYS A 87 -6.88 -15.16 14.88
N ILE A 88 -7.76 -14.67 13.99
CA ILE A 88 -8.40 -13.37 14.09
C ILE A 88 -9.81 -13.60 14.65
N LYS A 89 -10.20 -12.78 15.64
CA LYS A 89 -11.52 -12.88 16.30
C LYS A 89 -12.48 -11.77 15.91
N PHE A 90 -11.98 -10.72 15.27
CA PHE A 90 -12.74 -9.52 14.96
C PHE A 90 -12.24 -8.91 13.65
N ALA A 91 -13.17 -8.54 12.77
CA ALA A 91 -12.90 -7.79 11.56
C ALA A 91 -13.93 -6.67 11.41
N TRP A 92 -13.45 -5.44 11.25
CA TRP A 92 -14.29 -4.29 10.96
C TRP A 92 -14.21 -3.96 9.47
N VAL A 93 -15.35 -4.08 8.78
CA VAL A 93 -15.48 -3.76 7.36
C VAL A 93 -16.17 -2.40 7.22
N GLN A 94 -15.56 -1.49 6.48
CA GLN A 94 -16.14 -0.20 6.11
C GLN A 94 -16.42 -0.18 4.60
N VAL A 95 -17.59 0.34 4.23
CA VAL A 95 -18.08 0.50 2.86
C VAL A 95 -18.05 1.97 2.48
#